data_AF-A0A7S0KEU9-F1
#
_entry.id   AF-A0A7S0KEU9-F1
#
_cell.length_a   1.000
_cell.length_b   1.000
_cell.length_c   1.000
_cell.angle_alpha   90.00
_cell.angle_beta   90.00
_cell.angle_gamma   90.00
#
_symmetry.space_group_name_H-M   'P 1'
#
loop_
_entity.id
_entity.type
_entity.pdbx_description
1 polymer ?
#
loop_
_entity_poly.entity_id
_entity_poly.type
_entity_poly.pdbx_seq_one_letter_code
_entity_poly.pdbx_strand_id
1 'polypeptide(L)'
;PQEKGGMASYPGIKATLVTGDVIGKIKAGKAVTGVDTTKARRYLVELCWSVLRDELDPSDVAPAIRGAFQDHAVASSNFADVIWLASLETEMLPDVRSKLVELAKALCDVDRGGGEPLLTRELLIERCEGEFLEECGLIPSSVGWKKKEVRINTRLVYTQNKFNLLREESEGYSKLITALAEFGRSGDGNAAAAIRSVQSLIGYFDLDPNRALDLVLDAYEHAPTQDGFMELLGLFRKGAHAQVLGFKFQNHAKASEAAANANANRAEADDSDGEEGEEGE
;
A
#
# COMPACT_ATOMS: atom_id res chain seq x y z
N PRO A 1 23.36 56.89 -3.89
CA PRO A 1 22.92 56.43 -2.56
C PRO A 1 21.52 55.82 -2.67
N GLN A 2 21.45 54.57 -3.12
CA GLN A 2 20.21 53.79 -3.09
C GLN A 2 20.14 53.12 -1.72
N GLU A 3 19.09 53.45 -0.97
CA GLU A 3 18.76 52.83 0.31
C GLU A 3 18.63 51.32 0.13
N LYS A 4 19.40 50.57 0.90
CA LYS A 4 19.24 49.13 1.08
C LYS A 4 17.83 48.90 1.62
N GLY A 5 16.95 48.35 0.78
CA GLY A 5 15.63 47.89 1.17
C GLY A 5 15.73 47.01 2.39
N GLY A 6 14.94 47.32 3.42
CA GLY A 6 14.90 46.61 4.68
C GLY A 6 14.70 45.12 4.43
N MET A 7 15.59 44.32 5.02
CA MET A 7 15.45 42.88 5.19
C MET A 7 14.02 42.59 5.64
N ALA A 8 13.25 41.87 4.81
CA ALA A 8 11.94 41.39 5.20
C ALA A 8 12.09 40.68 6.55
N SER A 9 11.37 41.15 7.57
CA SER A 9 11.32 40.50 8.87
C SER A 9 10.64 39.15 8.69
N TYR A 10 11.43 38.12 8.37
CA TYR A 10 10.96 36.75 8.28
C TYR A 10 10.22 36.37 9.58
N PRO A 11 9.19 35.52 9.51
CA PRO A 11 8.58 34.93 10.70
C PRO A 11 9.55 33.89 11.30
N GLY A 12 10.72 34.35 11.73
CA GLY A 12 11.75 33.54 12.33
C GLY A 12 11.48 33.35 13.81
N ILE A 13 11.65 32.13 14.28
CA ILE A 13 11.56 31.81 15.71
C ILE A 13 12.64 32.57 16.47
N LYS A 14 12.24 33.47 17.38
CA LYS A 14 13.19 34.21 18.23
C LYS A 14 14.11 33.24 18.98
N ALA A 15 15.41 33.35 18.75
CA ALA A 15 16.40 32.49 19.41
C ALA A 15 16.45 32.81 20.91
N THR A 16 16.20 31.79 21.75
CA THR A 16 16.33 31.89 23.22
C THR A 16 17.34 30.90 23.77
N LEU A 17 17.63 29.81 23.04
CA LEU A 17 18.56 28.76 23.42
C LEU A 17 19.79 28.72 22.51
N VAL A 18 19.62 28.87 21.20
CA VAL A 18 20.73 28.92 20.22
C VAL A 18 21.12 30.38 19.98
N THR A 19 21.72 31.00 20.99
CA THR A 19 22.20 32.39 20.92
C THR A 19 23.58 32.48 20.25
N GLY A 20 24.05 33.71 19.94
CA GLY A 20 25.37 33.92 19.32
C GLY A 20 26.54 33.26 20.07
N ASP A 21 26.50 33.23 21.40
CA ASP A 21 27.50 32.53 22.23
C ASP A 21 27.47 31.01 22.01
N VAL A 22 26.28 30.43 21.86
CA VAL A 22 26.10 28.99 21.60
C VAL A 22 26.56 28.66 20.19
N ILE A 23 26.23 29.49 19.20
CA ILE A 23 26.72 29.35 17.83
C ILE A 23 28.25 29.40 17.80
N GLY A 24 28.86 30.34 18.53
CA GLY A 24 30.32 30.41 18.66
C GLY A 24 30.94 29.16 19.29
N LYS A 25 30.26 28.53 20.27
CA LYS A 25 30.70 27.24 20.85
C LYS A 25 30.58 26.11 19.86
N ILE A 26 29.49 26.01 19.11
CA ILE A 26 29.27 24.99 18.09
C ILE A 26 30.36 25.08 17.02
N LYS A 27 30.61 26.27 16.47
CA LYS A 27 31.68 26.51 15.48
C LYS A 27 33.07 26.17 16.02
N ALA A 28 33.28 26.29 17.32
CA ALA A 28 34.52 25.90 17.99
C ALA A 28 34.58 24.39 18.35
N GLY A 29 33.60 23.58 17.94
CA GLY A 29 33.52 22.15 18.24
C GLY A 29 33.30 21.84 19.72
N LYS A 30 32.81 22.81 20.52
CA LYS A 30 32.59 22.63 21.95
C LYS A 30 31.18 22.10 22.21
N ALA A 31 31.08 21.14 23.13
CA ALA A 31 29.79 20.57 23.54
C ALA A 31 28.83 21.66 24.05
N VAL A 32 27.59 21.63 23.56
CA VAL A 32 26.51 22.50 24.01
C VAL A 32 25.88 21.88 25.25
N THR A 33 26.03 22.53 26.39
CA THR A 33 25.47 22.09 27.67
C THR A 33 24.16 22.82 27.98
N GLY A 34 23.22 22.14 28.67
CA GLY A 34 21.98 22.77 29.16
C GLY A 34 20.72 22.52 28.32
N VAL A 35 20.76 21.59 27.36
CA VAL A 35 19.56 21.10 26.67
C VAL A 35 18.88 20.04 27.55
N ASP A 36 17.91 20.47 28.35
CA ASP A 36 17.05 19.56 29.11
C ASP A 36 15.93 18.97 28.22
N THR A 37 15.20 17.97 28.72
CA THR A 37 14.11 17.31 27.98
C THR A 37 12.97 18.27 27.60
N THR A 38 12.75 19.35 28.37
CA THR A 38 11.71 20.35 28.08
C THR A 38 12.12 21.32 26.98
N LYS A 39 13.43 21.55 26.83
CA LYS A 39 14.03 22.47 25.86
C LYS A 39 14.55 21.77 24.61
N ALA A 40 14.68 20.45 24.64
CA ALA A 40 15.14 19.59 23.53
C ALA A 40 14.55 19.99 22.17
N ARG A 41 13.23 19.98 22.04
CA ARG A 41 12.55 20.31 20.77
C ARG A 41 12.79 21.75 20.35
N ARG A 42 12.73 22.69 21.30
CA ARG A 42 12.97 24.11 21.03
C ARG A 42 14.40 24.35 20.54
N TYR A 43 15.37 23.67 21.14
CA TYR A 43 16.77 23.73 20.72
C TYR A 43 16.94 23.23 19.28
N LEU A 44 16.36 22.08 18.92
CA LEU A 44 16.43 21.53 17.56
C LEU A 44 15.82 22.49 16.52
N VAL A 45 14.66 23.08 16.84
CA VAL A 45 14.00 24.08 15.99
C VAL A 45 14.87 25.32 15.79
N GLU A 46 15.42 25.88 16.87
CA GLU A 46 16.31 27.05 16.78
C GLU A 46 17.61 26.74 16.05
N LEU A 47 18.14 25.53 16.21
CA LEU A 47 19.34 25.07 15.50
C LEU A 47 19.09 25.02 13.98
N CYS A 48 17.96 24.44 13.55
CA CYS A 48 17.55 24.46 12.15
C CYS A 48 17.45 25.90 11.62
N TRP A 49 16.74 26.77 12.36
CA TRP A 49 16.55 28.17 11.96
C TRP A 49 17.84 29.00 11.97
N SER A 50 18.86 28.61 12.74
CA SER A 50 20.18 29.27 12.69
C SER A 50 20.89 29.03 11.35
N VAL A 51 20.71 27.86 10.74
CA VAL A 51 21.22 27.57 9.38
C VAL A 51 20.44 28.36 8.34
N LEU A 52 19.11 28.42 8.46
CA LEU A 52 18.26 29.16 7.53
C LEU A 52 18.54 30.68 7.53
N ARG A 53 19.12 31.21 8.61
CA ARG A 53 19.57 32.60 8.75
C ARG A 53 21.03 32.86 8.35
N ASP A 54 21.74 31.86 7.82
CA ASP A 54 23.18 31.92 7.54
C ASP A 54 24.06 32.18 8.78
N GLU A 55 23.56 31.86 9.98
CA GLU A 55 24.33 32.03 11.22
C GLU A 55 25.21 30.80 11.49
N LEU A 56 24.83 29.63 10.97
CA LEU A 56 25.49 28.33 11.17
C LEU A 56 25.58 27.54 9.86
N ASP A 57 26.69 26.84 9.64
CA ASP A 57 26.86 25.96 8.47
C ASP A 57 26.12 24.62 8.67
N PRO A 58 25.54 24.03 7.61
CA PRO A 58 24.87 22.73 7.68
C PRO A 58 25.72 21.60 8.28
N SER A 59 27.04 21.63 8.05
CA SER A 59 27.99 20.64 8.57
C SER A 59 28.10 20.62 10.09
N ASP A 60 27.78 21.74 10.75
CA ASP A 60 27.93 21.90 12.19
C ASP A 60 26.73 21.33 12.97
N VAL A 61 25.60 21.08 12.29
CA VAL A 61 24.35 20.64 12.92
C VAL A 61 24.43 19.22 13.46
N ALA A 62 24.97 18.27 12.70
CA ALA A 62 25.08 16.88 13.15
C ALA A 62 26.02 16.74 14.37
N PRO A 63 27.22 17.34 14.39
CA PRO A 63 28.05 17.39 15.59
C PRO A 63 27.37 18.06 16.79
N ALA A 64 26.64 19.16 16.57
CA ALA A 64 25.92 19.84 17.64
C ALA A 64 24.84 18.95 18.29
N ILE A 65 24.07 18.22 17.47
CA ILE A 65 23.04 17.30 17.95
C ILE A 65 23.68 16.10 18.68
N ARG A 66 24.72 15.50 18.12
CA ARG A 66 25.44 14.40 18.79
C ARG A 66 26.08 14.83 20.11
N GLY A 67 26.54 16.07 20.21
CA GLY A 67 27.10 16.62 21.45
C GLY A 67 26.07 17.00 22.51
N ALA A 68 24.84 17.35 22.11
CA ALA A 68 23.79 17.83 23.01
C ALA A 68 22.84 16.71 23.52
N PHE A 69 22.72 15.59 22.78
CA PHE A 69 21.76 14.53 23.08
C PHE A 69 22.45 13.19 23.33
N GLN A 70 22.04 12.47 24.38
CA GLN A 70 22.51 11.11 24.66
C GLN A 70 21.81 10.07 23.77
N ASP A 71 20.50 10.22 23.57
CA ASP A 71 19.72 9.38 22.68
C ASP A 71 19.68 9.99 21.27
N HIS A 72 20.59 9.52 20.42
CA HIS A 72 20.71 10.01 19.05
C HIS A 72 19.51 9.62 18.18
N ALA A 73 18.88 8.47 18.42
CA ALA A 73 17.74 8.02 17.62
C ALA A 73 16.52 8.94 17.84
N VAL A 74 16.24 9.28 19.10
CA VAL A 74 15.18 10.23 19.45
C VAL A 74 15.50 11.64 18.92
N ALA A 75 16.76 12.07 19.00
CA ALA A 75 17.17 13.37 18.47
C ALA A 75 17.00 13.45 16.95
N SER A 76 17.43 12.41 16.21
CA SER A 76 17.25 12.30 14.76
C SER A 76 15.78 12.28 14.36
N SER A 77 14.94 11.49 15.03
CA SER A 77 13.50 11.48 14.77
C SER A 77 12.86 12.84 15.00
N ASN A 78 13.19 13.52 16.12
CA ASN A 78 12.65 14.85 16.38
C ASN A 78 13.17 15.88 15.37
N PHE A 79 14.41 15.77 14.91
CA PHE A 79 14.96 16.70 13.93
C PHE A 79 14.34 16.49 12.54
N ALA A 80 13.97 15.26 12.17
CA ALA A 80 13.17 15.01 10.97
C ALA A 80 11.81 15.74 11.03
N ASP A 81 11.15 15.75 12.19
CA ASP A 81 9.91 16.53 12.39
C ASP A 81 10.16 18.04 12.28
N VAL A 82 11.31 18.51 12.75
CA VAL A 82 11.71 19.93 12.58
C VAL A 82 11.93 20.27 11.11
N ILE A 83 12.58 19.40 10.33
CA ILE A 83 12.75 19.60 8.88
C ILE A 83 11.40 19.61 8.19
N TRP A 84 10.50 18.69 8.53
CA TRP A 84 9.14 18.69 7.99
C TRP A 84 8.43 20.02 8.29
N LEU A 85 8.42 20.48 9.54
CA LEU A 85 7.80 21.75 9.92
C LEU A 85 8.43 22.93 9.18
N ALA A 86 9.76 23.00 9.12
CA ALA A 86 10.48 24.04 8.41
C ALA A 86 10.18 24.00 6.89
N SER A 87 9.95 22.81 6.32
CA SER A 87 9.64 22.67 4.89
C SER A 87 8.29 23.29 4.54
N LEU A 88 7.31 23.20 5.45
CA LEU A 88 6.02 23.87 5.32
C LEU A 88 6.16 25.39 5.50
N GLU A 89 6.90 25.84 6.52
CA GLU A 89 7.08 27.27 6.79
C GLU A 89 7.87 28.00 5.68
N THR A 90 8.73 27.27 4.96
CA THR A 90 9.58 27.83 3.89
C THR A 90 9.01 27.65 2.49
N GLU A 91 7.83 27.06 2.32
CA GLU A 91 7.21 26.76 1.02
C GLU A 91 7.15 27.99 0.09
N MET A 92 6.77 29.15 0.63
CA MET A 92 6.66 30.41 -0.11
C MET A 92 7.94 31.28 -0.06
N LEU A 93 9.06 30.72 0.42
CA LEU A 93 10.33 31.41 0.65
C LEU A 93 11.47 30.67 -0.07
N PRO A 94 11.62 30.80 -1.41
CA PRO A 94 12.52 29.96 -2.19
C PRO A 94 13.99 30.06 -1.77
N ASP A 95 14.45 31.25 -1.38
CA ASP A 95 15.82 31.49 -0.91
C ASP A 95 16.12 30.83 0.44
N VAL A 96 15.11 30.65 1.29
CA VAL A 96 15.24 29.99 2.60
C VAL A 96 15.06 28.49 2.44
N ARG A 97 14.13 28.09 1.56
CA ARG A 97 13.85 26.69 1.24
C ARG A 97 15.07 25.99 0.63
N SER A 98 15.80 26.66 -0.27
CA SER A 98 17.04 26.11 -0.84
C SER A 98 18.08 25.76 0.24
N LYS A 99 18.21 26.59 1.28
CA LYS A 99 19.08 26.32 2.43
C LYS A 99 18.59 25.13 3.26
N LEU A 100 17.28 24.99 3.44
CA LEU A 100 16.70 23.83 4.12
C LEU A 100 16.97 22.53 3.34
N VAL A 101 16.88 22.59 2.00
CA VAL A 101 17.21 21.47 1.11
C VAL A 101 18.69 21.10 1.23
N GLU A 102 19.59 22.07 1.26
CA GLU A 102 21.03 21.84 1.49
C GLU A 102 21.29 21.23 2.87
N LEU A 103 20.60 21.70 3.91
CA LEU A 103 20.68 21.14 5.25
C LEU A 103 20.21 19.68 5.29
N ALA A 104 19.05 19.38 4.71
CA ALA A 104 18.53 18.01 4.66
C ALA A 104 19.48 17.06 3.93
N LYS A 105 20.06 17.49 2.80
CA LYS A 105 21.08 16.73 2.07
C LYS A 105 22.32 16.48 2.94
N ALA A 106 22.85 17.52 3.57
CA ALA A 106 24.05 17.41 4.41
C ALA A 106 23.85 16.45 5.60
N LEU A 107 22.64 16.39 6.17
CA LEU A 107 22.34 15.49 7.28
C LEU A 107 22.10 14.03 6.87
N CYS A 108 21.74 13.80 5.61
CA CYS A 108 21.62 12.47 5.00
C CYS A 108 22.92 11.95 4.40
N ASP A 109 23.89 12.83 4.13
CA ASP A 109 25.20 12.43 3.67
C ASP A 109 25.98 11.74 4.79
N VAL A 110 26.68 10.67 4.44
CA VAL A 110 27.61 9.98 5.33
C VAL A 110 28.79 10.91 5.53
N ASP A 111 29.02 11.33 6.78
CA ASP A 111 30.10 12.24 7.12
C ASP A 111 31.43 11.69 6.60
N ARG A 112 32.33 12.54 6.10
CA ARG A 112 33.59 12.12 5.44
C ARG A 112 34.51 11.26 6.34
N GLY A 113 34.22 11.20 7.64
CA GLY A 113 34.87 10.34 8.63
C GLY A 113 34.29 8.92 8.78
N GLY A 114 33.31 8.51 7.98
CA GLY A 114 32.75 7.15 8.00
C GLY A 114 31.75 6.87 9.14
N GLY A 115 31.16 7.91 9.72
CA GLY A 115 30.09 7.78 10.73
C GLY A 115 28.70 7.64 10.10
N GLU A 116 27.75 7.07 10.85
CA GLU A 116 26.35 6.97 10.40
C GLU A 116 25.74 8.36 10.18
N PRO A 117 24.94 8.56 9.11
CA PRO A 117 24.27 9.83 8.85
C PRO A 117 23.36 10.18 10.03
N LEU A 118 23.18 11.47 10.32
CA LEU A 118 22.27 11.87 11.38
C LEU A 118 20.83 11.48 11.02
N LEU A 119 20.45 11.68 9.76
CA LEU A 119 19.12 11.35 9.25
C LEU A 119 19.22 10.30 8.15
N THR A 120 18.48 9.20 8.30
CA THR A 120 18.35 8.22 7.21
C THR A 120 17.42 8.75 6.13
N ARG A 121 17.60 8.26 4.90
CA ARG A 121 16.74 8.65 3.77
C ARG A 121 15.30 8.20 4.03
N GLU A 122 15.14 7.03 4.62
CA GLU A 122 13.86 6.43 4.99
C GLU A 122 13.09 7.32 5.96
N LEU A 123 13.78 7.89 6.96
CA LEU A 123 13.15 8.75 7.97
C LEU A 123 12.60 10.04 7.37
N LEU A 124 13.34 10.68 6.44
CA LEU A 124 12.81 11.86 5.74
C LEU A 124 11.66 11.50 4.79
N ILE A 125 11.73 10.36 4.09
CA ILE A 125 10.65 9.89 3.23
C ILE A 125 9.36 9.61 4.03
N GLU A 126 9.48 9.14 5.28
CA GLU A 126 8.33 8.91 6.16
C GLU A 126 7.65 10.22 6.60
N ARG A 127 8.40 11.30 6.78
CA ARG A 127 7.92 12.54 7.41
C ARG A 127 7.62 13.67 6.43
N CYS A 128 8.41 13.82 5.37
CA CYS A 128 8.34 14.98 4.47
C CYS A 128 7.40 14.78 3.27
N GLU A 129 6.99 15.91 2.68
CA GLU A 129 6.12 15.92 1.51
C GLU A 129 6.88 15.70 0.20
N GLY A 130 6.16 15.23 -0.84
CA GLY A 130 6.75 14.81 -2.10
C GLY A 130 7.58 15.88 -2.80
N GLU A 131 7.12 17.14 -2.83
CA GLU A 131 7.84 18.24 -3.50
C GLU A 131 9.20 18.51 -2.82
N PHE A 132 9.20 18.59 -1.49
CA PHE A 132 10.44 18.78 -0.72
C PHE A 132 11.40 17.59 -0.87
N LEU A 133 10.87 16.36 -0.87
CA LEU A 133 11.67 15.15 -1.09
C LEU A 133 12.31 15.11 -2.49
N GLU A 134 11.62 15.62 -3.51
CA GLU A 134 12.14 15.74 -4.88
C GLU A 134 13.27 16.77 -4.94
N GLU A 135 13.11 17.94 -4.31
CA GLU A 135 14.17 18.96 -4.20
C GLU A 135 15.41 18.44 -3.45
N CYS A 136 15.19 17.60 -2.44
CA CYS A 136 16.24 16.90 -1.71
C CYS A 136 16.92 15.80 -2.53
N GLY A 137 16.37 15.41 -3.69
CA GLY A 137 16.87 14.30 -4.50
C GLY A 137 16.67 12.93 -3.85
N LEU A 138 15.72 12.81 -2.92
CA LEU A 138 15.37 11.56 -2.24
C LEU A 138 14.36 10.74 -3.04
N ILE A 139 13.54 11.41 -3.85
CA ILE A 139 12.62 10.77 -4.79
C ILE A 139 12.80 11.37 -6.20
N PRO A 140 12.48 10.61 -7.26
CA PRO A 140 12.68 11.08 -8.63
C PRO A 140 11.58 12.01 -9.15
N SER A 141 10.38 11.97 -8.57
CA SER A 141 9.24 12.80 -8.99
C SER A 141 8.15 12.84 -7.91
N SER A 142 7.81 14.04 -7.45
CA SER A 142 6.68 14.30 -6.53
C SER A 142 5.34 13.87 -7.13
N VAL A 143 5.11 14.16 -8.41
CA VAL A 143 3.89 13.79 -9.14
C VAL A 143 3.75 12.28 -9.26
N GLY A 144 4.83 11.59 -9.66
CA GLY A 144 4.86 10.12 -9.74
C GLY A 144 4.65 9.46 -8.38
N TRP A 145 5.25 10.03 -7.35
CA TRP A 145 5.08 9.61 -5.95
C TRP A 145 3.62 9.75 -5.51
N LYS A 146 3.00 10.92 -5.69
CA LYS A 146 1.61 11.16 -5.29
C LYS A 146 0.63 10.25 -6.03
N LYS A 147 0.86 9.99 -7.31
CA LYS A 147 0.06 9.04 -8.10
C LYS A 147 0.17 7.61 -7.56
N LYS A 148 1.36 7.20 -7.11
CA LYS A 148 1.58 5.89 -6.49
C LYS A 148 0.92 5.80 -5.12
N GLU A 149 1.05 6.84 -4.30
CA GLU A 149 0.39 6.97 -2.99
C GLU A 149 -1.13 6.83 -3.12
N VAL A 150 -1.77 7.61 -4.00
CA VAL A 150 -3.21 7.54 -4.27
C VAL A 150 -3.63 6.15 -4.74
N ARG A 151 -2.85 5.50 -5.61
CA ARG A 151 -3.14 4.13 -6.06
C ARG A 151 -3.08 3.13 -4.92
N ILE A 152 -2.06 3.20 -4.07
CA ILE A 152 -1.89 2.29 -2.94
C ILE A 152 -3.02 2.49 -1.93
N ASN A 153 -3.31 3.73 -1.55
CA ASN A 153 -4.38 4.04 -0.60
C ASN A 153 -5.75 3.64 -1.14
N THR A 154 -6.02 3.94 -2.42
CA THR A 154 -7.25 3.50 -3.07
C THR A 154 -7.36 1.97 -3.07
N ARG A 155 -6.27 1.26 -3.41
CA ARG A 155 -6.28 -0.20 -3.36
C ARG A 155 -6.55 -0.69 -1.94
N LEU A 156 -5.81 -0.21 -0.95
CA LEU A 156 -5.94 -0.60 0.45
C LEU A 156 -7.36 -0.40 1.00
N VAL A 157 -8.02 0.70 0.62
CA VAL A 157 -9.35 1.06 1.15
C VAL A 157 -10.49 0.43 0.36
N TYR A 158 -10.36 0.28 -0.96
CA TYR A 158 -11.48 -0.10 -1.83
C TYR A 158 -11.41 -1.52 -2.39
N THR A 159 -10.28 -2.22 -2.31
CA THR A 159 -10.28 -3.65 -2.64
C THR A 159 -10.83 -4.45 -1.48
N GLN A 160 -12.06 -4.95 -1.62
CA GLN A 160 -12.53 -6.04 -0.78
C GLN A 160 -11.78 -7.30 -1.19
N ASN A 161 -11.14 -7.96 -0.23
CA ASN A 161 -10.68 -9.33 -0.45
C ASN A 161 -11.93 -10.17 -0.65
N LYS A 162 -12.11 -10.70 -1.86
CA LYS A 162 -13.10 -11.71 -2.17
C LYS A 162 -12.41 -12.83 -2.88
N PHE A 163 -12.33 -13.99 -2.25
CA PHE A 163 -11.71 -15.15 -2.85
C PHE A 163 -12.68 -15.71 -3.87
N ASN A 164 -12.29 -15.72 -5.15
CA ASN A 164 -13.13 -16.15 -6.26
C ASN A 164 -12.75 -17.55 -6.75
N LEU A 165 -11.52 -17.99 -6.47
CA LEU A 165 -11.01 -19.28 -6.91
C LEU A 165 -10.98 -20.27 -5.75
N LEU A 166 -11.33 -21.52 -6.03
CA LEU A 166 -11.39 -22.59 -5.01
C LEU A 166 -10.05 -22.79 -4.27
N ARG A 167 -8.93 -22.51 -4.95
CA ARG A 167 -7.58 -22.61 -4.37
C ARG A 167 -7.19 -21.43 -3.49
N GLU A 168 -7.87 -20.30 -3.62
CA GLU A 168 -7.57 -19.10 -2.83
C GLU A 168 -8.09 -19.28 -1.40
N GLU A 169 -9.26 -19.90 -1.24
CA GLU A 169 -9.84 -20.22 0.06
C GLU A 169 -10.52 -21.60 0.09
N SER A 170 -9.68 -22.64 0.12
CA SER A 170 -10.13 -24.03 0.00
C SER A 170 -11.04 -24.46 1.14
N GLU A 171 -10.78 -24.02 2.38
CA GLU A 171 -11.62 -24.35 3.53
C GLU A 171 -13.05 -23.81 3.38
N GLY A 172 -13.18 -22.52 3.08
CA GLY A 172 -14.48 -21.88 2.91
C GLY A 172 -15.31 -22.52 1.81
N TYR A 173 -14.69 -22.78 0.65
CA TYR A 173 -15.37 -23.45 -0.45
C TYR A 173 -15.69 -24.92 -0.18
N SER A 174 -14.81 -25.68 0.48
CA SER A 174 -15.12 -27.06 0.88
C SER A 174 -16.30 -27.14 1.85
N LYS A 175 -16.36 -26.22 2.83
CA LYS A 175 -17.50 -26.13 3.75
C LYS A 175 -18.79 -25.74 3.04
N LEU A 176 -18.72 -24.81 2.09
CA LEU A 176 -19.87 -24.41 1.27
C LEU A 176 -20.40 -25.59 0.45
N ILE A 177 -19.53 -26.29 -0.29
CA ILE A 177 -19.90 -27.46 -1.09
C ILE A 177 -20.53 -28.55 -0.21
N THR A 178 -19.94 -28.81 0.97
CA THR A 178 -20.45 -29.82 1.91
C THR A 178 -21.85 -29.45 2.40
N ALA A 179 -22.07 -28.20 2.82
CA ALA A 179 -23.37 -27.72 3.27
C ALA A 179 -24.44 -27.80 2.17
N LEU A 180 -24.08 -27.47 0.92
CA LEU A 180 -24.98 -27.58 -0.23
C LEU A 180 -25.32 -29.04 -0.56
N ALA A 181 -24.35 -29.95 -0.50
CA ALA A 181 -24.56 -31.37 -0.72
C ALA A 181 -25.41 -32.02 0.38
N GLU A 182 -25.26 -31.60 1.64
CA GLU A 182 -26.15 -32.01 2.74
C GLU A 182 -27.57 -31.49 2.54
N PHE A 183 -27.71 -30.24 2.13
CA PHE A 183 -29.03 -29.65 1.85
C PHE A 183 -29.75 -30.41 0.74
N GLY A 184 -29.08 -30.70 -0.38
CA GLY A 184 -29.66 -31.47 -1.49
C GLY A 184 -30.09 -32.90 -1.12
N ARG A 185 -29.55 -33.48 -0.04
CA ARG A 185 -29.94 -34.80 0.49
C ARG A 185 -31.08 -34.74 1.52
N SER A 186 -31.27 -33.61 2.19
CA SER A 186 -32.09 -33.52 3.42
C SER A 186 -33.57 -33.18 3.20
N GLY A 187 -33.98 -32.81 1.98
CA GLY A 187 -35.37 -32.41 1.68
C GLY A 187 -35.67 -30.93 1.97
N ASP A 188 -36.73 -30.40 1.34
CA ASP A 188 -37.08 -28.96 1.30
C ASP A 188 -37.34 -28.27 2.66
N GLY A 189 -37.52 -29.02 3.75
CA GLY A 189 -37.88 -28.49 5.07
C GLY A 189 -36.82 -27.62 5.76
N ASN A 190 -35.65 -27.38 5.14
CA ASN A 190 -34.50 -26.73 5.78
C ASN A 190 -33.90 -25.54 4.99
N ALA A 191 -34.60 -25.00 3.98
CA ALA A 191 -34.08 -23.95 3.10
C ALA A 191 -33.61 -22.69 3.86
N ALA A 192 -34.39 -22.23 4.85
CA ALA A 192 -34.04 -21.07 5.66
C ALA A 192 -32.73 -21.24 6.46
N ALA A 193 -32.43 -22.47 6.94
CA ALA A 193 -31.17 -22.72 7.64
C ALA A 193 -30.00 -22.80 6.66
N ALA A 194 -30.20 -23.41 5.49
CA ALA A 194 -29.21 -23.46 4.43
C ALA A 194 -28.84 -22.04 3.95
N ILE A 195 -29.82 -21.15 3.76
CA ILE A 195 -29.57 -19.73 3.43
C ILE A 195 -28.67 -19.05 4.47
N ARG A 196 -28.99 -19.21 5.76
CA ARG A 196 -28.16 -18.64 6.84
C ARG A 196 -26.73 -19.22 6.85
N SER A 197 -26.60 -20.52 6.59
CA SER A 197 -25.31 -21.18 6.52
C SER A 197 -24.47 -20.65 5.34
N VAL A 198 -25.06 -20.58 4.15
CA VAL A 198 -24.39 -20.05 2.94
C VAL A 198 -23.99 -18.58 3.14
N GLN A 199 -24.89 -17.74 3.68
CA GLN A 199 -24.57 -16.35 4.03
C GLN A 199 -23.40 -16.25 5.02
N SER A 200 -23.42 -17.07 6.07
CA SER A 200 -22.36 -17.08 7.07
C SER A 200 -21.02 -17.52 6.49
N LEU A 201 -21.00 -18.51 5.60
CA LEU A 201 -19.77 -18.97 4.95
C LEU A 201 -19.22 -17.93 3.99
N ILE A 202 -20.08 -17.30 3.19
CA ILE A 202 -19.68 -16.20 2.29
C ILE A 202 -19.06 -15.05 3.10
N GLY A 203 -19.69 -14.66 4.21
CA GLY A 203 -19.22 -13.53 5.02
C GLY A 203 -18.00 -13.85 5.89
N TYR A 204 -17.87 -15.07 6.41
CA TYR A 204 -16.77 -15.44 7.31
C TYR A 204 -15.47 -15.71 6.55
N PHE A 205 -15.57 -16.36 5.38
CA PHE A 205 -14.43 -16.71 4.55
C PHE A 205 -14.21 -15.73 3.40
N ASP A 206 -14.90 -14.58 3.38
CA ASP A 206 -14.81 -13.59 2.29
C ASP A 206 -14.95 -14.22 0.88
N LEU A 207 -15.88 -15.17 0.71
CA LEU A 207 -16.07 -15.86 -0.57
C LEU A 207 -16.71 -14.92 -1.60
N ASP A 208 -16.32 -15.04 -2.87
CA ASP A 208 -17.00 -14.33 -3.95
C ASP A 208 -18.46 -14.82 -4.09
N PRO A 209 -19.46 -13.93 -3.99
CA PRO A 209 -20.87 -14.33 -4.08
C PRO A 209 -21.29 -14.90 -5.44
N ASN A 210 -20.65 -14.48 -6.54
CA ASN A 210 -20.95 -15.04 -7.86
C ASN A 210 -20.38 -16.46 -7.98
N ARG A 211 -19.20 -16.72 -7.40
CA ARG A 211 -18.67 -18.08 -7.30
C ARG A 211 -19.53 -18.96 -6.39
N ALA A 212 -20.03 -18.43 -5.28
CA ALA A 212 -20.96 -19.17 -4.43
C ALA A 212 -22.28 -19.48 -5.16
N LEU A 213 -22.83 -18.54 -5.95
CA LEU A 213 -23.99 -18.78 -6.82
C LEU A 213 -23.72 -19.89 -7.85
N ASP A 214 -22.54 -19.89 -8.47
CA ASP A 214 -22.12 -20.94 -9.41
C ASP A 214 -22.16 -22.33 -8.77
N LEU A 215 -21.69 -22.46 -7.52
CA LEU A 215 -21.73 -23.71 -6.76
C LEU A 215 -23.14 -24.10 -6.28
N VAL A 216 -24.00 -23.13 -5.98
CA VAL A 216 -25.42 -23.38 -5.66
C VAL A 216 -26.13 -23.96 -6.87
N LEU A 217 -25.87 -23.42 -8.07
CA LEU A 217 -26.40 -23.94 -9.33
C LEU A 217 -25.87 -25.35 -9.62
N ASP A 218 -24.58 -25.61 -9.40
CA ASP A 218 -24.01 -26.96 -9.53
C ASP A 218 -24.67 -27.95 -8.57
N ALA A 219 -24.85 -27.57 -7.31
CA ALA A 219 -25.52 -28.43 -6.33
C ALA A 219 -26.99 -28.69 -6.69
N TYR A 220 -27.69 -27.69 -7.25
CA TYR A 220 -29.07 -27.85 -7.69
C TYR A 220 -29.19 -28.77 -8.90
N GLU A 221 -28.26 -28.71 -9.85
CA GLU A 221 -28.19 -29.65 -10.97
C GLU A 221 -28.10 -31.11 -10.50
N HIS A 222 -27.39 -31.37 -9.40
CA HIS A 222 -27.27 -32.71 -8.81
C HIS A 222 -28.49 -33.16 -8.00
N ALA A 223 -29.36 -32.24 -7.59
CA ALA A 223 -30.56 -32.51 -6.80
C ALA A 223 -31.78 -31.73 -7.32
N PRO A 224 -32.21 -31.98 -8.57
CA PRO A 224 -33.18 -31.13 -9.28
C PRO A 224 -34.61 -31.21 -8.71
N THR A 225 -34.90 -32.21 -7.87
CA THR A 225 -36.20 -32.38 -7.22
C THR A 225 -36.30 -31.63 -5.90
N GLN A 226 -35.26 -30.91 -5.48
CA GLN A 226 -35.23 -30.14 -4.23
C GLN A 226 -35.57 -28.68 -4.54
N ASP A 227 -36.85 -28.34 -4.44
CA ASP A 227 -37.36 -27.00 -4.75
C ASP A 227 -36.77 -25.93 -3.82
N GLY A 228 -36.29 -26.31 -2.64
CA GLY A 228 -35.65 -25.42 -1.67
C GLY A 228 -34.39 -24.70 -2.20
N PHE A 229 -33.76 -25.19 -3.26
CA PHE A 229 -32.67 -24.45 -3.94
C PHE A 229 -33.17 -23.15 -4.58
N MET A 230 -34.43 -23.07 -5.00
CA MET A 230 -35.01 -21.84 -5.54
C MET A 230 -35.03 -20.72 -4.50
N GLU A 231 -35.24 -21.05 -3.22
CA GLU A 231 -35.14 -20.09 -2.12
C GLU A 231 -33.68 -19.64 -1.92
N LEU A 232 -32.70 -20.54 -2.05
CA LEU A 232 -31.27 -20.21 -1.99
C LEU A 232 -30.86 -19.29 -3.14
N LEU A 233 -31.37 -19.49 -4.36
CA LEU A 233 -31.11 -18.58 -5.48
C LEU A 233 -31.59 -17.16 -5.18
N GLY A 234 -32.69 -17.03 -4.42
CA GLY A 234 -33.21 -15.75 -3.92
C GLY A 234 -32.22 -14.94 -3.07
N LEU A 235 -31.17 -15.57 -2.53
CA LEU A 235 -30.09 -14.89 -1.81
C LEU A 235 -29.25 -13.96 -2.69
N PHE A 236 -29.09 -14.31 -3.97
CA PHE A 236 -28.12 -13.68 -4.85
C PHE A 236 -28.74 -12.55 -5.69
N ARG A 237 -27.90 -11.66 -6.22
CA ARG A 237 -28.36 -10.55 -7.05
C ARG A 237 -28.99 -11.09 -8.34
N LYS A 238 -30.19 -10.61 -8.70
CA LYS A 238 -30.90 -11.03 -9.92
C LYS A 238 -30.04 -10.94 -11.19
N GLY A 239 -29.27 -9.87 -11.35
CA GLY A 239 -28.38 -9.69 -12.50
C GLY A 239 -27.22 -10.71 -12.60
N ALA A 240 -26.78 -11.28 -11.47
CA ALA A 240 -25.70 -12.26 -11.45
C ALA A 240 -26.12 -13.62 -12.04
N HIS A 241 -27.40 -13.98 -11.90
CA HIS A 241 -27.93 -15.26 -12.39
C HIS A 241 -27.72 -15.44 -13.89
N ALA A 242 -28.13 -14.46 -14.69
CA ALA A 242 -27.99 -14.50 -16.14
C ALA A 242 -26.51 -14.54 -16.57
N GLN A 243 -25.63 -13.83 -15.86
CA GLN A 243 -24.21 -13.80 -16.15
C GLN A 243 -23.54 -15.15 -15.85
N VAL A 244 -23.79 -15.73 -14.68
CA VAL A 244 -23.24 -17.03 -14.27
C VAL A 244 -23.78 -18.15 -15.17
N LEU A 245 -25.09 -18.19 -15.42
CA LEU A 245 -25.70 -19.17 -16.32
C LEU A 245 -25.15 -19.05 -17.75
N GLY A 246 -25.06 -17.82 -18.28
CA GLY A 246 -24.48 -17.58 -19.61
C GLY A 246 -23.04 -18.08 -19.71
N PHE A 247 -22.24 -17.86 -18.67
CA PHE A 247 -20.87 -18.36 -18.60
C PHE A 247 -20.82 -19.90 -18.56
N LYS A 248 -21.65 -20.56 -17.73
CA LYS A 248 -21.75 -22.02 -17.70
C LYS A 248 -22.12 -22.59 -19.07
N PHE A 249 -23.18 -22.07 -19.71
CA PHE A 249 -23.62 -22.57 -21.03
C PHE A 249 -22.55 -22.40 -22.12
N GLN A 250 -21.83 -21.28 -22.15
CA GLN A 250 -20.71 -21.09 -23.08
C GLN A 250 -19.61 -22.14 -22.86
N ASN A 251 -19.33 -22.51 -21.61
CA ASN A 251 -18.34 -23.53 -21.30
C ASN A 251 -18.82 -24.93 -21.71
N HIS A 252 -20.09 -25.27 -21.47
CA HIS A 252 -20.65 -26.54 -21.94
C HIS A 252 -20.68 -26.65 -23.47
N ALA A 253 -21.03 -25.57 -24.17
CA ALA A 253 -21.00 -25.53 -25.64
C ALA A 253 -19.60 -25.81 -26.18
N LYS A 254 -18.58 -25.11 -25.65
CA LYS A 254 -17.18 -25.35 -26.01
C LYS A 254 -16.71 -26.77 -25.68
N ALA A 255 -17.12 -27.30 -24.53
CA ALA A 255 -16.79 -28.67 -24.13
C ALA A 255 -17.43 -29.71 -25.08
N SER A 256 -18.68 -29.47 -25.49
CA SER A 256 -19.39 -30.32 -26.44
C SER A 256 -18.75 -30.29 -27.84
N GLU A 257 -18.36 -29.11 -28.32
CA GLU A 257 -17.65 -28.96 -29.61
C GLU A 257 -16.28 -29.66 -29.57
N ALA A 258 -15.53 -29.50 -28.47
CA ALA A 258 -14.25 -30.18 -28.28
C ALA A 258 -14.40 -31.70 -28.24
N ALA A 259 -15.43 -32.22 -27.56
CA ALA A 259 -15.74 -33.65 -27.52
C ALA A 259 -16.13 -34.20 -28.90
N ALA A 260 -16.93 -33.46 -29.67
CA ALA A 260 -17.31 -33.83 -31.02
C ALA A 260 -16.10 -33.90 -31.96
N ASN A 261 -15.22 -32.90 -31.92
CA ASN A 261 -13.98 -32.89 -32.71
C ASN A 261 -13.02 -34.01 -32.32
N ALA A 262 -12.89 -34.31 -31.03
CA ALA A 262 -12.07 -35.43 -30.57
C ALA A 262 -12.62 -36.79 -31.06
N ASN A 263 -13.94 -36.93 -31.13
CA ASN A 263 -14.57 -38.16 -31.62
C ASN A 263 -14.46 -38.31 -33.15
N ALA A 264 -14.56 -37.20 -33.90
CA ALA A 264 -14.35 -37.19 -35.35
C ALA A 264 -12.89 -37.56 -35.71
N ASN A 265 -11.91 -36.96 -35.03
CA ASN A 265 -10.50 -37.29 -35.24
C ASN A 265 -10.16 -38.74 -34.90
N ARG A 266 -10.88 -39.35 -33.95
CA ARG A 266 -10.69 -40.76 -33.60
C ARG A 266 -11.30 -41.70 -34.65
N ALA A 267 -12.46 -41.35 -35.20
CA ALA A 267 -13.09 -42.11 -36.27
C ALA A 267 -12.27 -42.08 -37.57
N GLU A 268 -11.68 -40.92 -37.92
CA GLU A 268 -10.78 -40.81 -39.07
C GLU A 268 -9.48 -41.62 -38.91
N ALA A 269 -9.00 -41.82 -37.68
CA ALA A 269 -7.83 -42.66 -37.41
C ALA A 269 -8.15 -44.17 -37.48
N ASP A 270 -9.34 -44.58 -37.02
CA ASP A 270 -9.78 -45.99 -37.09
C ASP A 270 -10.13 -46.41 -38.54
N ASP A 271 -10.62 -45.49 -39.39
CA ASP A 271 -10.89 -45.76 -40.82
C ASP A 271 -9.58 -45.92 -41.64
N SER A 272 -8.52 -45.21 -41.27
CA SER A 272 -7.22 -45.33 -41.94
C SER A 272 -6.46 -46.63 -41.64
N ASP A 273 -6.76 -47.30 -40.52
CA ASP A 273 -6.16 -48.60 -40.16
C ASP A 273 -6.96 -49.80 -40.72
N GLY A 274 -8.18 -49.57 -41.24
CA GLY A 274 -9.06 -50.61 -41.79
C GLY A 274 -8.88 -50.89 -43.28
N GLU A 275 -8.27 -49.98 -44.05
CA GLU A 275 -8.09 -50.13 -45.51
C GLU A 275 -6.80 -50.87 -45.93
N GLU A 276 -5.87 -51.20 -45.03
CA GLU A 276 -4.63 -51.94 -45.37
C GLU A 276 -4.77 -53.48 -45.36
N GLY A 277 -5.98 -54.03 -45.22
CA GLY A 277 -6.21 -55.47 -44.98
C GLY A 277 -6.73 -56.34 -46.13
N GLU A 278 -7.11 -55.78 -47.29
CA GLU A 278 -7.77 -56.55 -48.38
C GLU A 278 -7.14 -56.35 -49.77
N GLU A 279 -5.83 -56.42 -49.94
CA GLU A 279 -5.23 -56.74 -51.25
C GLU A 279 -3.99 -57.64 -51.09
N GLY A 280 -4.18 -58.96 -51.22
CA GLY A 280 -3.07 -59.91 -51.25
C GLY A 280 -3.45 -61.39 -51.24
N GLU A 281 -4.16 -61.86 -52.26
CA GLU A 281 -4.07 -63.26 -52.74
C GLU A 281 -3.51 -63.30 -54.16
#